data_AF-A0A8B7DQ50-F1
#
_entry.id   AF-A0A8B7DQ50-F1
#
_cell.length_a   1.000
_cell.length_b   1.000
_cell.length_c   1.000
_cell.angle_alpha   90.00
_cell.angle_beta   90.00
_cell.angle_gamma   90.00
#
_symmetry.space_group_name_H-M   'P 1'
#
loop_
_entity.id
_entity.type
_entity.pdbx_description
1 polymer ?
#
loop_
_entity_poly.entity_id
_entity_poly.type
_entity_poly.pdbx_seq_one_letter_code
_entity_poly.pdbx_strand_id
1 'polypeptide(L)'
;MLVDLEIPKGNDFKELARKILKKKVKSAEKKLLLKAYCELDISSYNEIIQTPFTESFSDTIEEISQNNYDSSWLSNVSSGYNPILIKFITKKWMYLNSLDEKVNFCLTWKPFKVLLVQLGKNSKPEEVANFIFQLTPKNIDPKEVKVFVEIMSIAAGETDYEVDRVKCFEACCLAFSHIIFDLNEKSGFKDLIQACEHTQKIISSDSEIFKKLTDTNHNLEWFKSAKNSQGSVATKSITEAQIANRNGCFVLGNQKSSCVDFSEFILEDVIKFQIKNKDSTVKDYTLEEVNDLQSRLMLLGGEVGDKSVQDKQKEKDYFVEVVEVVTRLGYAYMSLCEAGDIKFIQWKKTFNCDIEFEQGISISDLMLESEKLEKRFMNWKEKLTRFRRLNPIINYFSVKQCLFLQKQLFMLTDDCNHFDRLPPQFYTLLNFLAHDVNIFVMTYLT
;
A
#
# COMPACT_ATOMS: atom_id res chain seq x y z
N MET A 1 -41.50 -43.13 22.76
CA MET A 1 -42.63 -43.92 23.32
C MET A 1 -42.79 -43.77 24.83
N LEU A 2 -41.89 -44.25 25.70
CA LEU A 2 -42.08 -44.12 27.17
C LEU A 2 -41.86 -42.70 27.72
N VAL A 3 -41.10 -41.85 27.01
CA VAL A 3 -40.77 -40.46 27.44
C VAL A 3 -41.84 -39.45 27.00
N ASP A 4 -42.70 -39.83 26.07
CA ASP A 4 -43.77 -38.99 25.51
C ASP A 4 -45.09 -39.13 26.29
N LEU A 5 -45.11 -39.96 27.34
CA LEU A 5 -46.26 -40.08 28.24
C LEU A 5 -46.26 -38.91 29.23
N GLU A 6 -47.25 -38.03 29.12
CA GLU A 6 -47.52 -36.98 30.11
C GLU A 6 -48.04 -37.60 31.41
N ILE A 7 -47.11 -38.05 32.27
CA ILE A 7 -47.47 -38.57 33.59
C ILE A 7 -47.62 -37.38 34.57
N PRO A 8 -48.78 -37.21 35.24
CA PRO A 8 -49.09 -36.03 36.06
C PRO A 8 -48.25 -35.88 37.34
N LYS A 9 -47.38 -36.85 37.67
CA LYS A 9 -46.43 -36.83 38.79
C LYS A 9 -44.99 -37.04 38.31
N GLY A 10 -44.63 -36.39 37.20
CA GLY A 10 -43.60 -36.87 36.27
C GLY A 10 -42.14 -36.46 36.48
N ASN A 11 -41.73 -35.71 37.51
CA ASN A 11 -40.30 -35.31 37.61
C ASN A 11 -39.38 -36.47 38.05
N ASP A 12 -39.74 -37.22 39.10
CA ASP A 12 -38.92 -38.34 39.58
C ASP A 12 -38.83 -39.47 38.54
N PHE A 13 -39.93 -39.72 37.82
CA PHE A 13 -39.96 -40.71 36.74
C PHE A 13 -39.13 -40.27 35.54
N LYS A 14 -39.21 -38.99 35.11
CA LYS A 14 -38.35 -38.45 34.05
C LYS A 14 -36.87 -38.50 34.43
N GLU A 15 -36.54 -38.24 35.69
CA GLU A 15 -35.15 -38.31 36.17
C GLU A 15 -34.64 -39.75 36.26
N LEU A 16 -35.48 -40.69 36.71
CA LEU A 16 -35.16 -42.12 36.72
C LEU A 16 -34.99 -42.65 35.29
N ALA A 17 -35.90 -42.29 34.37
CA ALA A 17 -35.81 -42.64 32.96
C ALA A 17 -34.52 -42.07 32.33
N ARG A 18 -34.18 -40.82 32.62
CA ARG A 18 -32.92 -40.19 32.19
C ARG A 18 -31.69 -40.92 32.75
N LYS A 19 -31.69 -41.32 34.02
CA LYS A 19 -30.61 -42.10 34.64
C LYS A 19 -30.46 -43.49 34.02
N ILE A 20 -31.57 -44.18 33.75
CA ILE A 20 -31.57 -45.49 33.08
C ILE A 20 -31.08 -45.36 31.64
N LEU A 21 -31.57 -44.35 30.90
CA LEU A 21 -31.13 -44.07 29.53
C LEU A 21 -29.63 -43.77 29.50
N LYS A 22 -29.16 -42.87 30.37
CA LYS A 22 -27.74 -42.54 30.50
C LYS A 22 -26.88 -43.76 30.80
N LYS A 23 -27.33 -44.65 31.69
CA LYS A 23 -26.62 -45.90 32.02
C LYS A 23 -26.59 -46.86 30.83
N LYS A 24 -27.70 -47.03 30.11
CA LYS A 24 -27.79 -47.91 28.93
C LYS A 24 -26.96 -47.39 27.76
N VAL A 25 -27.07 -46.10 27.46
CA VAL A 25 -26.28 -45.44 26.42
C VAL A 25 -24.80 -45.55 26.75
N LYS A 26 -24.37 -45.28 28.00
CA LYS A 26 -22.96 -45.45 28.40
C LYS A 26 -22.45 -46.90 28.34
N SER A 27 -23.33 -47.89 28.50
CA SER A 27 -22.97 -49.31 28.39
C SER A 27 -22.99 -49.87 26.95
N ALA A 28 -23.47 -49.09 25.98
CA ALA A 28 -23.57 -49.54 24.59
C ALA A 28 -22.20 -49.53 23.90
N GLU A 29 -22.05 -50.38 22.88
CA GLU A 29 -20.83 -50.43 22.09
C GLU A 29 -20.61 -49.09 21.36
N LYS A 30 -19.42 -48.51 21.54
CA LYS A 30 -19.07 -47.16 21.04
C LYS A 30 -19.24 -47.01 19.52
N LYS A 31 -18.89 -48.04 18.74
CA LYS A 31 -19.08 -48.05 17.28
C LYS A 31 -20.55 -48.05 16.89
N LEU A 32 -21.38 -48.81 17.59
CA LEU A 32 -22.83 -48.85 17.36
C LEU A 32 -23.50 -47.54 17.78
N LEU A 33 -23.05 -46.92 18.87
CA LEU A 33 -23.50 -45.58 19.28
C LEU A 33 -23.25 -44.54 18.18
N LEU A 34 -22.03 -44.50 17.64
CA LEU A 34 -21.68 -43.56 16.55
C LEU A 34 -22.51 -43.82 15.29
N LYS A 35 -22.68 -45.09 14.91
CA LYS A 35 -23.48 -45.47 13.72
C LYS A 35 -24.95 -45.12 13.90
N ALA A 36 -25.55 -45.50 15.03
CA ALA A 36 -26.93 -45.15 15.36
C ALA A 36 -27.13 -43.63 15.37
N TYR A 37 -26.14 -42.86 15.79
CA TYR A 37 -26.18 -41.40 15.75
C TYR A 37 -26.16 -40.80 14.35
N CYS A 38 -25.42 -41.41 13.43
CA CYS A 38 -25.36 -40.96 12.04
C CYS A 38 -26.65 -41.30 11.27
N GLU A 39 -27.34 -42.35 11.71
CA GLU A 39 -28.57 -42.86 11.08
C GLU A 39 -29.85 -42.27 11.71
N LEU A 40 -29.80 -41.81 12.97
CA LEU A 40 -30.94 -41.26 13.70
C LEU A 40 -30.85 -39.73 13.80
N ASP A 41 -31.92 -39.03 13.43
CA ASP A 41 -32.05 -37.59 13.67
C ASP A 41 -32.32 -37.29 15.15
N ILE A 42 -31.27 -37.41 15.97
CA ILE A 42 -31.36 -37.23 17.43
C ILE A 42 -31.74 -35.80 17.83
N SER A 43 -31.51 -34.81 16.95
CA SER A 43 -31.97 -33.43 17.10
C SER A 43 -33.50 -33.27 17.07
N SER A 44 -34.22 -34.20 16.45
CA SER A 44 -35.69 -34.18 16.42
C SER A 44 -36.36 -34.67 17.72
N TYR A 45 -35.59 -35.28 18.64
CA TYR A 45 -36.11 -35.85 19.88
C TYR A 45 -36.11 -34.83 21.03
N ASN A 46 -36.95 -35.08 22.03
CA ASN A 46 -37.02 -34.25 23.24
C ASN A 46 -35.70 -34.24 24.04
N GLU A 47 -35.50 -33.18 24.84
CA GLU A 47 -34.25 -32.92 25.56
C GLU A 47 -33.85 -34.06 26.54
N ILE A 48 -34.84 -34.82 27.03
CA ILE A 48 -34.64 -35.96 27.94
C ILE A 48 -33.91 -37.11 27.23
N ILE A 49 -34.18 -37.31 25.94
CA ILE A 49 -33.50 -38.30 25.09
C ILE A 49 -32.23 -37.70 24.49
N GLN A 50 -32.30 -36.45 24.02
CA GLN A 50 -31.19 -35.78 23.35
C GLN A 50 -29.97 -35.64 24.28
N THR A 51 -30.17 -35.26 25.54
CA THR A 51 -29.05 -34.92 26.44
C THR A 51 -28.17 -36.12 26.79
N PRO A 52 -28.69 -37.28 27.26
CA PRO A 52 -27.86 -38.43 27.59
C PRO A 52 -27.12 -39.00 26.39
N PHE A 53 -27.78 -39.00 25.22
CA PHE A 53 -27.17 -39.37 23.98
C PHE A 53 -26.04 -38.39 23.64
N THR A 54 -26.24 -37.06 23.76
CA THR A 54 -25.25 -36.05 23.34
C THR A 54 -24.02 -36.07 24.23
N GLU A 55 -24.22 -36.24 25.54
CA GLU A 55 -23.14 -36.41 26.52
C GLU A 55 -22.33 -37.67 26.22
N SER A 56 -22.98 -38.82 26.06
CA SER A 56 -22.28 -40.08 25.81
C SER A 56 -21.55 -40.08 24.46
N PHE A 57 -22.09 -39.39 23.46
CA PHE A 57 -21.44 -39.20 22.17
C PHE A 57 -20.19 -38.31 22.28
N SER A 58 -20.27 -37.22 23.04
CA SER A 58 -19.12 -36.35 23.31
C SER A 58 -18.00 -37.12 24.03
N ASP A 59 -18.35 -37.90 25.06
CA ASP A 59 -17.43 -38.77 25.79
C ASP A 59 -16.77 -39.79 24.82
N THR A 60 -17.55 -40.35 23.88
CA THR A 60 -17.09 -41.34 22.91
C THR A 60 -16.13 -40.74 21.88
N ILE A 61 -16.41 -39.54 21.36
CA ILE A 61 -15.49 -38.81 20.46
C ILE A 61 -14.18 -38.49 21.17
N GLU A 62 -14.25 -38.04 22.43
CA GLU A 62 -13.07 -37.68 23.19
C GLU A 62 -12.13 -38.88 23.38
N GLU A 63 -12.69 -40.02 23.76
CA GLU A 63 -11.94 -41.25 23.97
C GLU A 63 -11.37 -41.86 22.67
N ILE A 64 -12.11 -41.74 21.56
CA ILE A 64 -11.65 -42.17 20.23
C ILE A 64 -10.61 -41.18 19.66
N SER A 65 -10.64 -39.91 20.07
CA SER A 65 -9.61 -38.95 19.68
C SER A 65 -8.27 -39.18 20.40
N GLN A 66 -8.30 -39.80 21.58
CA GLN A 66 -7.13 -40.09 22.41
C GLN A 66 -6.50 -41.45 22.08
N ASN A 67 -7.32 -42.45 21.77
CA ASN A 67 -6.85 -43.77 21.36
C ASN A 67 -6.75 -43.80 19.84
N ASN A 68 -5.61 -44.17 19.25
CA ASN A 68 -5.34 -44.25 17.80
C ASN A 68 -6.23 -45.27 17.04
N TYR A 69 -7.55 -45.18 17.18
CA TYR A 69 -8.51 -46.01 16.48
C TYR A 69 -8.60 -45.60 15.01
N ASP A 70 -8.84 -46.63 14.19
CA ASP A 70 -9.12 -46.56 12.76
C ASP A 70 -10.15 -45.46 12.44
N SER A 71 -9.71 -44.43 11.68
CA SER A 71 -10.48 -43.24 11.32
C SER A 71 -11.53 -43.50 10.23
N SER A 72 -11.71 -44.75 9.81
CA SER A 72 -12.70 -45.21 8.83
C SER A 72 -14.15 -44.87 9.19
N TRP A 73 -14.45 -44.62 10.47
CA TRP A 73 -15.79 -44.20 10.88
C TRP A 73 -16.10 -42.73 10.56
N LEU A 74 -15.09 -41.85 10.48
CA LEU A 74 -15.24 -40.41 10.22
C LEU A 74 -15.59 -40.12 8.75
N SER A 75 -15.19 -40.99 7.82
CA SER A 75 -15.46 -40.84 6.38
C SER A 75 -16.90 -41.20 5.99
N ASN A 76 -17.63 -41.93 6.85
CA ASN A 76 -18.99 -42.37 6.59
C ASN A 76 -20.06 -41.41 7.14
N VAL A 77 -19.65 -40.24 7.61
CA VAL A 77 -20.49 -39.37 8.44
C VAL A 77 -21.18 -38.31 7.58
N SER A 78 -22.52 -38.32 7.62
CA SER A 78 -23.41 -37.45 6.85
C SER A 78 -23.53 -36.03 7.44
N SER A 79 -24.20 -35.13 6.71
CA SER A 79 -24.38 -33.69 7.02
C SER A 79 -25.09 -33.37 8.35
N GLY A 80 -25.77 -34.33 8.99
CA GLY A 80 -26.45 -34.14 10.27
C GLY A 80 -25.51 -34.01 11.49
N TYR A 81 -24.22 -34.25 11.29
CA TYR A 81 -23.20 -34.36 12.34
C TYR A 81 -22.60 -33.02 12.80
N ASN A 82 -22.74 -31.99 11.97
CA ASN A 82 -22.13 -30.66 12.20
C ASN A 82 -22.52 -30.02 13.54
N PRO A 83 -23.81 -30.00 13.98
CA PRO A 83 -24.21 -29.28 15.19
C PRO A 83 -23.59 -29.83 16.49
N ILE A 84 -23.35 -31.14 16.56
CA ILE A 84 -22.82 -31.79 17.76
C ILE A 84 -21.29 -31.66 17.80
N LEU A 85 -20.63 -31.77 16.64
CA LEU A 85 -19.20 -31.51 16.55
C LEU A 85 -18.88 -30.03 16.82
N ILE A 86 -19.76 -29.14 16.35
CA ILE A 86 -19.81 -27.72 16.71
C ILE A 86 -19.89 -27.58 18.23
N LYS A 87 -20.84 -28.24 18.90
CA LYS A 87 -20.99 -28.15 20.37
C LYS A 87 -19.77 -28.71 21.13
N PHE A 88 -19.19 -29.80 20.64
CA PHE A 88 -17.96 -30.38 21.22
C PHE A 88 -16.77 -29.44 21.06
N ILE A 89 -16.53 -28.92 19.86
CA ILE A 89 -15.46 -27.95 19.63
C ILE A 89 -15.72 -26.69 20.46
N THR A 90 -16.95 -26.16 20.50
CA THR A 90 -17.31 -25.00 21.32
C THR A 90 -16.85 -25.19 22.75
N LYS A 91 -17.16 -26.35 23.34
CA LYS A 91 -16.81 -26.67 24.71
C LYS A 91 -15.29 -26.79 24.89
N LYS A 92 -14.60 -27.49 23.99
CA LYS A 92 -13.14 -27.68 24.05
C LYS A 92 -12.37 -26.38 23.79
N TRP A 93 -12.86 -25.54 22.89
CA TRP A 93 -12.30 -24.24 22.52
C TRP A 93 -12.31 -23.25 23.68
N MET A 94 -13.32 -23.30 24.56
CA MET A 94 -13.39 -22.49 25.78
C MET A 94 -12.30 -22.82 26.80
N TYR A 95 -11.66 -23.99 26.72
CA TYR A 95 -10.58 -24.39 27.62
C TYR A 95 -9.17 -24.12 27.06
N LEU A 96 -9.07 -23.57 25.85
CA LEU A 96 -7.79 -23.21 25.21
C LEU A 96 -7.52 -21.72 25.41
N ASN A 97 -6.40 -21.40 26.05
CA ASN A 97 -6.12 -20.06 26.56
C ASN A 97 -5.27 -19.22 25.60
N SER A 98 -4.50 -19.85 24.72
CA SER A 98 -3.62 -19.16 23.76
C SER A 98 -4.01 -19.41 22.29
N LEU A 99 -3.63 -18.49 21.41
CA LEU A 99 -3.79 -18.63 19.97
C LEU A 99 -3.03 -19.87 19.46
N ASP A 100 -1.82 -20.11 19.98
CA ASP A 100 -1.00 -21.26 19.60
C ASP A 100 -1.65 -22.59 20.03
N GLU A 101 -2.29 -22.65 21.20
CA GLU A 101 -3.06 -23.81 21.63
C GLU A 101 -4.28 -24.08 20.75
N LYS A 102 -4.99 -23.03 20.33
CA LYS A 102 -6.15 -23.12 19.42
C LYS A 102 -5.73 -23.60 18.03
N VAL A 103 -4.64 -23.04 17.50
CA VAL A 103 -4.04 -23.46 16.22
C VAL A 103 -3.55 -24.91 16.30
N ASN A 104 -2.83 -25.26 17.36
CA ASN A 104 -2.33 -26.61 17.55
C ASN A 104 -3.48 -27.62 17.74
N PHE A 105 -4.55 -27.22 18.42
CA PHE A 105 -5.78 -28.01 18.51
C PHE A 105 -6.40 -28.27 17.12
N CYS A 106 -6.52 -27.24 16.28
CA CYS A 106 -6.96 -27.40 14.89
C CYS A 106 -6.04 -28.33 14.07
N LEU A 107 -4.72 -28.22 14.26
CA LEU A 107 -3.71 -29.01 13.51
C LEU A 107 -3.59 -30.46 13.97
N THR A 108 -3.86 -30.76 15.24
CA THR A 108 -3.65 -32.09 15.84
C THR A 108 -4.93 -32.89 15.97
N TRP A 109 -6.08 -32.23 16.10
CA TRP A 109 -7.36 -32.90 16.32
C TRP A 109 -7.91 -33.47 15.00
N LYS A 110 -7.77 -34.78 14.81
CA LYS A 110 -8.19 -35.53 13.61
C LYS A 110 -9.62 -35.18 13.11
N PRO A 111 -10.63 -34.95 13.97
CA PRO A 111 -11.96 -34.53 13.51
C PRO A 111 -12.03 -33.11 12.90
N PHE A 112 -11.19 -32.16 13.34
CA PHE A 112 -11.08 -30.86 12.66
C PHE A 112 -10.47 -30.99 11.27
N LYS A 113 -9.52 -31.91 11.10
CA LYS A 113 -9.01 -32.27 9.76
C LYS A 113 -10.12 -32.82 8.87
N VAL A 114 -11.03 -33.63 9.42
CA VAL A 114 -12.19 -34.14 8.66
C VAL A 114 -13.16 -33.02 8.30
N LEU A 115 -13.37 -32.04 9.18
CA LEU A 115 -14.15 -30.83 8.89
C LEU A 115 -13.51 -30.00 7.76
N LEU A 116 -12.18 -29.82 7.80
CA LEU A 116 -11.41 -29.19 6.72
C LEU A 116 -11.45 -30.00 5.41
N VAL A 117 -11.39 -31.33 5.47
CA VAL A 117 -11.49 -32.22 4.31
C VAL A 117 -12.89 -32.19 3.69
N GLN A 118 -13.94 -32.06 4.50
CA GLN A 118 -15.31 -31.86 3.99
C GLN A 118 -15.50 -30.48 3.35
N LEU A 119 -14.82 -29.45 3.87
CA LEU A 119 -14.77 -28.11 3.26
C LEU A 119 -13.89 -28.07 2.00
N GLY A 120 -12.86 -28.92 1.94
CA GLY A 120 -11.88 -28.98 0.85
C GLY A 120 -11.71 -30.39 0.31
N LYS A 121 -12.67 -30.84 -0.52
CA LYS A 121 -12.68 -32.17 -1.13
C LYS A 121 -11.49 -32.45 -2.08
N ASN A 122 -10.61 -31.49 -2.37
CA ASN A 122 -9.59 -31.59 -3.41
C ASN A 122 -8.13 -31.34 -2.96
N SER A 123 -7.83 -31.06 -1.67
CA SER A 123 -6.46 -30.69 -1.26
C SER A 123 -5.97 -31.30 0.05
N LYS A 124 -4.63 -31.35 0.21
CA LYS A 124 -3.97 -31.89 1.40
C LYS A 124 -4.17 -30.93 2.60
N PRO A 125 -4.63 -31.43 3.76
CA PRO A 125 -4.93 -30.61 4.93
C PRO A 125 -3.73 -29.77 5.45
N GLU A 126 -2.51 -30.25 5.26
CA GLU A 126 -1.29 -29.60 5.72
C GLU A 126 -0.97 -28.32 4.93
N GLU A 127 -1.27 -28.29 3.64
CA GLU A 127 -1.02 -27.14 2.77
C GLU A 127 -1.94 -25.96 3.10
N VAL A 128 -3.23 -26.26 3.32
CA VAL A 128 -4.23 -25.27 3.72
C VAL A 128 -3.90 -24.65 5.08
N ALA A 129 -3.53 -25.50 6.04
CA ALA A 129 -3.26 -25.03 7.38
C ALA A 129 -1.95 -24.22 7.48
N ASN A 130 -0.92 -24.61 6.72
CA ASN A 130 0.33 -23.85 6.64
C ASN A 130 0.12 -22.46 6.02
N PHE A 131 -0.68 -22.38 4.94
CA PHE A 131 -1.01 -21.10 4.31
C PHE A 131 -1.81 -20.17 5.24
N ILE A 132 -2.88 -20.67 5.87
CA ILE A 132 -3.70 -19.89 6.79
C ILE A 132 -2.86 -19.41 7.99
N PHE A 133 -2.04 -20.29 8.57
CA PHE A 133 -1.16 -19.94 9.67
C PHE A 133 -0.23 -18.78 9.30
N GLN A 134 0.37 -18.80 8.11
CA GLN A 134 1.30 -17.76 7.69
C GLN A 134 0.63 -16.41 7.39
N LEU A 135 -0.66 -16.43 6.99
CA LEU A 135 -1.45 -15.23 6.74
C LEU A 135 -2.16 -14.65 7.98
N THR A 136 -2.17 -15.35 9.12
CA THR A 136 -2.85 -14.86 10.33
C THR A 136 -2.43 -13.42 10.72
N PRO A 137 -3.33 -12.66 11.37
CA PRO A 137 -3.24 -11.21 11.47
C PRO A 137 -2.06 -10.70 12.30
N LYS A 138 -1.28 -11.57 12.95
CA LYS A 138 0.04 -11.22 13.50
C LYS A 138 1.05 -10.82 12.40
N ASN A 139 0.80 -11.13 11.13
CA ASN A 139 1.76 -10.93 10.05
C ASN A 139 1.32 -9.97 8.93
N ILE A 140 0.03 -9.66 8.74
CA ILE A 140 -0.44 -8.82 7.61
C ILE A 140 -1.80 -8.14 7.91
N ASP A 141 -1.92 -6.82 7.68
CA ASP A 141 -3.19 -6.06 7.70
C ASP A 141 -3.98 -6.26 6.38
N PRO A 142 -5.33 -6.40 6.40
CA PRO A 142 -6.15 -6.50 5.19
C PRO A 142 -5.87 -5.41 4.14
N LYS A 143 -5.57 -4.17 4.56
CA LYS A 143 -5.23 -3.07 3.65
C LYS A 143 -3.84 -3.26 3.03
N GLU A 144 -2.90 -3.79 3.80
CA GLU A 144 -1.56 -4.13 3.31
C GLU A 144 -1.59 -5.26 2.29
N VAL A 145 -2.48 -6.25 2.44
CA VAL A 145 -2.63 -7.34 1.44
C VAL A 145 -3.01 -6.78 0.08
N LYS A 146 -3.94 -5.82 0.03
CA LYS A 146 -4.38 -5.23 -1.24
C LYS A 146 -3.24 -4.46 -1.91
N VAL A 147 -2.55 -3.61 -1.16
CA VAL A 147 -1.38 -2.86 -1.66
C VAL A 147 -0.27 -3.82 -2.08
N PHE A 148 -0.05 -4.89 -1.32
CA PHE A 148 0.92 -5.93 -1.65
C PHE A 148 0.55 -6.63 -2.97
N VAL A 149 -0.70 -7.04 -3.17
CA VAL A 149 -1.15 -7.66 -4.44
C VAL A 149 -0.96 -6.70 -5.61
N GLU A 150 -1.28 -5.41 -5.46
CA GLU A 150 -1.08 -4.39 -6.51
C GLU A 150 0.41 -4.25 -6.87
N ILE A 151 1.30 -4.14 -5.87
CA ILE A 151 2.75 -4.06 -6.07
C ILE A 151 3.28 -5.34 -6.73
N MET A 152 2.84 -6.51 -6.27
CA MET A 152 3.27 -7.79 -6.81
C MET A 152 2.76 -8.01 -8.23
N SER A 153 1.61 -7.45 -8.58
CA SER A 153 1.08 -7.47 -9.96
C SER A 153 1.91 -6.59 -10.89
N ILE A 154 2.46 -5.48 -10.40
CA ILE A 154 3.38 -4.61 -11.15
C ILE A 154 4.78 -5.26 -11.23
N ALA A 155 5.22 -5.92 -10.16
CA ALA A 155 6.54 -6.56 -10.07
C ALA A 155 6.59 -7.96 -10.70
N ALA A 156 5.44 -8.59 -10.92
CA ALA A 156 5.36 -9.79 -11.74
C ALA A 156 5.88 -9.44 -13.14
N GLY A 157 6.84 -10.23 -13.64
CA GLY A 157 7.31 -10.05 -15.00
C GLY A 157 6.19 -10.29 -16.01
N GLU A 158 6.50 -10.06 -17.29
CA GLU A 158 5.51 -10.09 -18.37
C GLU A 158 5.02 -11.49 -18.73
N THR A 159 5.50 -12.53 -18.05
CA THR A 159 5.12 -13.92 -18.36
C THR A 159 3.78 -14.28 -17.75
N ASP A 160 2.94 -14.99 -18.50
CA ASP A 160 1.61 -15.44 -18.04
C ASP A 160 1.68 -16.18 -16.70
N TYR A 161 2.75 -16.97 -16.48
CA TYR A 161 2.99 -17.68 -15.23
C TYR A 161 3.17 -16.73 -14.02
N GLU A 162 3.92 -15.64 -14.20
CA GLU A 162 4.20 -14.69 -13.13
C GLU A 162 3.02 -13.80 -12.77
N VAL A 163 2.16 -13.54 -13.75
CA VAL A 163 0.88 -12.86 -13.53
C VAL A 163 -0.10 -13.81 -12.85
N ASP A 164 -0.17 -15.08 -13.29
CA ASP A 164 -1.08 -16.07 -12.73
C ASP A 164 -0.75 -16.44 -11.28
N ARG A 165 0.54 -16.50 -10.89
CA ARG A 165 0.88 -16.73 -9.47
C ARG A 165 0.31 -15.65 -8.54
N VAL A 166 0.29 -14.38 -8.97
CA VAL A 166 -0.22 -13.26 -8.15
C VAL A 166 -1.74 -13.32 -8.08
N LYS A 167 -2.42 -13.60 -9.20
CA LYS A 167 -3.87 -13.82 -9.24
C LYS A 167 -4.31 -15.01 -8.38
N CYS A 168 -3.55 -16.10 -8.39
CA CYS A 168 -3.79 -17.26 -7.54
C CYS A 168 -3.69 -16.89 -6.06
N PHE A 169 -2.66 -16.13 -5.68
CA PHE A 169 -2.50 -15.63 -4.31
C PHE A 169 -3.66 -14.72 -3.90
N GLU A 170 -4.02 -13.75 -4.75
CA GLU A 170 -5.15 -12.84 -4.50
C GLU A 170 -6.46 -13.60 -4.30
N ALA A 171 -6.76 -14.57 -5.19
CA ALA A 171 -7.95 -15.41 -5.08
C ALA A 171 -7.98 -16.17 -3.74
N CYS A 172 -6.84 -16.69 -3.29
CA CYS A 172 -6.72 -17.38 -2.00
C CYS A 172 -6.93 -16.43 -0.82
N CYS A 173 -6.32 -15.24 -0.83
CA CYS A 173 -6.54 -14.23 0.21
C CYS A 173 -8.02 -13.83 0.31
N LEU A 174 -8.71 -13.67 -0.82
CA LEU A 174 -10.14 -13.37 -0.85
C LEU A 174 -10.98 -14.55 -0.32
N ALA A 175 -10.69 -15.78 -0.76
CA ALA A 175 -11.43 -16.96 -0.35
C ALA A 175 -11.35 -17.24 1.15
N PHE A 176 -10.18 -17.04 1.74
CA PHE A 176 -9.94 -17.27 3.18
C PHE A 176 -10.01 -15.99 4.02
N SER A 177 -10.47 -14.87 3.44
CA SER A 177 -10.47 -13.55 4.07
C SER A 177 -11.15 -13.53 5.44
N HIS A 178 -12.31 -14.16 5.58
CA HIS A 178 -13.04 -14.23 6.86
C HIS A 178 -12.30 -15.01 7.94
N ILE A 179 -11.52 -16.04 7.57
CA ILE A 179 -10.73 -16.81 8.54
C ILE A 179 -9.46 -16.03 8.92
N ILE A 180 -8.88 -15.32 7.95
CA ILE A 180 -7.60 -14.62 8.13
C ILE A 180 -7.78 -13.30 8.88
N PHE A 181 -8.78 -12.48 8.51
CA PHE A 181 -8.88 -11.09 8.95
C PHE A 181 -9.97 -10.86 10.01
N ASP A 182 -11.07 -11.61 9.97
CA ASP A 182 -12.20 -11.37 10.89
C ASP A 182 -12.03 -12.08 12.24
N LEU A 183 -11.13 -13.07 12.32
CA LEU A 183 -10.84 -13.81 13.55
C LEU A 183 -9.67 -13.17 14.31
N ASN A 184 -9.87 -12.94 15.61
CA ASN A 184 -8.87 -12.40 16.54
C ASN A 184 -8.86 -13.18 17.87
N GLU A 185 -7.98 -12.79 18.80
CA GLU A 185 -7.80 -13.47 20.09
C GLU A 185 -9.07 -13.49 20.97
N LYS A 186 -9.99 -12.54 20.75
CA LYS A 186 -11.28 -12.43 21.46
C LYS A 186 -12.40 -13.20 20.76
N SER A 187 -12.15 -13.73 19.56
CA SER A 187 -13.17 -14.41 18.75
C SER A 187 -13.50 -15.78 19.35
N GLY A 188 -14.79 -16.02 19.49
CA GLY A 188 -15.34 -17.26 19.99
C GLY A 188 -15.55 -18.29 18.89
N PHE A 189 -16.05 -19.46 19.28
CA PHE A 189 -16.33 -20.52 18.32
C PHE A 189 -17.46 -20.18 17.33
N LYS A 190 -18.43 -19.37 17.76
CA LYS A 190 -19.51 -18.88 16.88
C LYS A 190 -18.93 -18.07 15.71
N ASP A 191 -17.96 -17.21 16.00
CA ASP A 191 -17.30 -16.37 15.00
C ASP A 191 -16.46 -17.24 14.04
N LEU A 192 -15.79 -18.28 14.56
CA LEU A 192 -15.07 -19.26 13.74
C LEU A 192 -15.99 -20.01 12.76
N ILE A 193 -17.15 -20.48 13.23
CA ILE A 193 -18.11 -21.18 12.37
C ILE A 193 -18.66 -20.24 11.31
N GLN A 194 -19.01 -19.00 11.68
CA GLN A 194 -19.48 -18.02 10.72
C GLN A 194 -18.42 -17.70 9.65
N ALA A 195 -17.15 -17.58 10.04
CA ALA A 195 -16.03 -17.41 9.11
C ALA A 195 -15.87 -18.62 8.17
N CYS A 196 -15.98 -19.85 8.69
CA CYS A 196 -15.95 -21.07 7.88
C CYS A 196 -17.13 -21.16 6.91
N GLU A 197 -18.35 -20.78 7.33
CA GLU A 197 -19.54 -20.77 6.47
C GLU A 197 -19.41 -19.75 5.33
N HIS A 198 -18.88 -18.56 5.62
CA HIS A 198 -18.59 -17.57 4.59
C HIS A 198 -17.51 -18.04 3.62
N THR A 199 -16.43 -18.61 4.15
CA THR A 199 -15.35 -19.21 3.35
C THR A 199 -15.87 -20.34 2.44
N GLN A 200 -16.75 -21.21 2.96
CA GLN A 200 -17.36 -22.28 2.18
C GLN A 200 -18.20 -21.75 1.01
N LYS A 201 -18.93 -20.65 1.19
CA LYS A 201 -19.69 -20.03 0.09
C LYS A 201 -18.77 -19.54 -1.02
N ILE A 202 -17.65 -18.91 -0.67
CA ILE A 202 -16.67 -18.42 -1.64
C ILE A 202 -15.99 -19.59 -2.36
N ILE A 203 -15.57 -20.62 -1.62
CA ILE A 203 -14.99 -21.85 -2.18
C ILE A 203 -15.96 -22.55 -3.13
N SER A 204 -17.26 -22.54 -2.83
CA SER A 204 -18.29 -23.16 -3.68
C SER A 204 -18.45 -22.43 -5.03
N SER A 205 -18.02 -21.16 -5.11
CA SER A 205 -18.05 -20.37 -6.35
C SER A 205 -16.80 -20.56 -7.22
N ASP A 206 -15.69 -21.04 -6.65
CA ASP A 206 -14.43 -21.28 -7.34
C ASP A 206 -13.93 -22.72 -7.06
N SER A 207 -14.25 -23.65 -7.96
CA SER A 207 -13.87 -25.06 -7.82
C SER A 207 -12.36 -25.31 -7.88
N GLU A 208 -11.58 -24.35 -8.37
CA GLU A 208 -10.12 -24.45 -8.49
C GLU A 208 -9.36 -23.78 -7.35
N ILE A 209 -10.07 -23.16 -6.38
CA ILE A 209 -9.44 -22.37 -5.32
C ILE A 209 -8.37 -23.14 -4.55
N PHE A 210 -8.58 -24.43 -4.32
CA PHE A 210 -7.58 -25.23 -3.60
C PHE A 210 -6.38 -25.62 -4.47
N LYS A 211 -6.53 -25.70 -5.79
CA LYS A 211 -5.40 -25.84 -6.71
C LYS A 211 -4.57 -24.55 -6.70
N LYS A 212 -5.23 -23.39 -6.78
CA LYS A 212 -4.59 -22.07 -6.65
C LYS A 212 -3.86 -21.92 -5.31
N LEU A 213 -4.43 -22.47 -4.24
CA LEU A 213 -3.82 -22.48 -2.92
C LEU A 213 -2.56 -23.33 -2.88
N THR A 214 -2.60 -24.54 -3.45
CA THR A 214 -1.43 -25.40 -3.59
C THR A 214 -0.35 -24.70 -4.43
N ASP A 215 -0.69 -24.10 -5.56
CA ASP A 215 0.24 -23.36 -6.42
C ASP A 215 0.85 -22.15 -5.70
N THR A 216 0.04 -21.44 -4.91
CA THR A 216 0.48 -20.31 -4.08
C THR A 216 1.46 -20.77 -2.99
N ASN A 217 1.17 -21.89 -2.33
CA ASN A 217 2.05 -22.47 -1.31
C ASN A 217 3.40 -22.94 -1.89
N HIS A 218 3.43 -23.44 -3.13
CA HIS A 218 4.69 -23.77 -3.82
C HIS A 218 5.52 -22.52 -4.16
N ASN A 219 4.87 -21.40 -4.46
CA ASN A 219 5.52 -20.12 -4.76
C ASN A 219 5.75 -19.24 -3.52
N LEU A 220 5.59 -19.80 -2.32
CA LEU A 220 5.54 -19.02 -1.08
C LEU A 220 6.87 -18.34 -0.73
N GLU A 221 8.00 -18.98 -1.06
CA GLU A 221 9.32 -18.35 -0.90
C GLU A 221 9.49 -17.11 -1.78
N TRP A 222 8.89 -17.11 -2.97
CA TRP A 222 8.90 -15.93 -3.84
C TRP A 222 8.15 -14.76 -3.21
N PHE A 223 6.95 -15.00 -2.66
CA PHE A 223 6.19 -13.97 -1.93
C PHE A 223 6.92 -13.48 -0.68
N LYS A 224 7.61 -14.35 0.05
CA LYS A 224 8.46 -13.95 1.20
C LYS A 224 9.62 -13.07 0.76
N SER A 225 10.37 -13.46 -0.28
CA SER A 225 11.46 -12.67 -0.81
C SER A 225 10.98 -11.29 -1.27
N ALA A 226 9.81 -11.22 -1.88
CA ALA A 226 9.22 -9.95 -2.32
C ALA A 226 8.70 -9.07 -1.17
N LYS A 227 8.11 -9.67 -0.12
CA LYS A 227 7.75 -8.93 1.10
C LYS A 227 9.00 -8.41 1.82
N ASN A 228 10.04 -9.22 1.90
CA ASN A 228 11.31 -8.83 2.53
C ASN A 228 12.05 -7.76 1.71
N SER A 229 12.02 -7.84 0.38
CA SER A 229 12.57 -6.79 -0.47
C SER A 229 11.78 -5.50 -0.32
N GLN A 230 10.45 -5.54 -0.23
CA GLN A 230 9.63 -4.37 0.06
C GLN A 230 9.93 -3.78 1.45
N GLY A 231 10.04 -4.61 2.50
CA GLY A 231 10.40 -4.14 3.84
C GLY A 231 11.81 -3.53 3.90
N SER A 232 12.76 -4.10 3.15
CA SER A 232 14.12 -3.56 3.00
C SER A 232 14.12 -2.23 2.24
N VAL A 233 13.39 -2.14 1.12
CA VAL A 233 13.25 -0.91 0.33
C VAL A 233 12.51 0.17 1.11
N ALA A 234 11.47 -0.17 1.86
CA ALA A 234 10.74 0.76 2.71
C ALA A 234 11.65 1.36 3.80
N THR A 235 12.36 0.50 4.52
CA THR A 235 13.31 0.92 5.57
C THR A 235 14.45 1.76 4.98
N LYS A 236 14.97 1.37 3.82
CA LYS A 236 16.02 2.12 3.11
C LYS A 236 15.52 3.48 2.64
N SER A 237 14.34 3.56 2.03
CA SER A 237 13.75 4.81 1.52
C SER A 237 13.46 5.78 2.66
N ILE A 238 12.91 5.29 3.78
CA ILE A 238 12.70 6.12 4.98
C ILE A 238 14.03 6.62 5.54
N THR A 239 15.07 5.78 5.59
CA THR A 239 16.40 6.19 6.05
C THR A 239 17.02 7.23 5.11
N GLU A 240 16.86 7.08 3.80
CA GLU A 240 17.28 8.06 2.79
C GLU A 240 16.56 9.41 2.99
N ALA A 241 15.25 9.38 3.22
CA ALA A 241 14.45 10.57 3.54
C ALA A 241 14.93 11.26 4.83
N GLN A 242 15.19 10.49 5.89
CA GLN A 242 15.71 11.02 7.17
C GLN A 242 17.05 11.74 7.02
N ILE A 243 17.95 11.20 6.18
CA ILE A 243 19.24 11.82 5.89
C ILE A 243 19.04 13.10 5.08
N ALA A 244 18.18 13.04 4.04
CA ALA A 244 17.84 14.18 3.21
C ALA A 244 17.19 15.33 4.01
N ASN A 245 16.28 15.00 4.92
CA ASN A 245 15.54 15.97 5.74
C ASN A 245 16.40 16.71 6.76
N ARG A 246 17.57 16.16 7.12
CA ARG A 246 18.48 16.77 8.12
C ARG A 246 19.72 17.40 7.51
N ASN A 247 20.19 16.86 6.38
CA ASN A 247 21.47 17.23 5.80
C ASN A 247 21.36 17.68 4.33
N GLY A 248 20.16 17.66 3.77
CA GLY A 248 19.86 18.02 2.40
C GLY A 248 19.76 19.53 2.19
N CYS A 249 20.10 19.95 0.98
CA CYS A 249 20.11 21.34 0.56
C CYS A 249 19.65 21.43 -0.90
N PHE A 250 18.56 22.15 -1.15
CA PHE A 250 18.11 22.50 -2.48
C PHE A 250 18.69 23.84 -2.90
N VAL A 251 19.27 23.89 -4.10
CA VAL A 251 19.77 25.10 -4.73
C VAL A 251 18.99 25.31 -6.02
N LEU A 252 18.21 26.39 -6.07
CA LEU A 252 17.39 26.78 -7.21
C LEU A 252 17.98 27.98 -7.94
N GLY A 253 17.76 28.06 -9.25
CA GLY A 253 18.05 29.22 -10.09
C GLY A 253 19.20 29.00 -11.07
N ASN A 254 19.73 30.09 -11.64
CA ASN A 254 20.74 30.00 -12.69
C ASN A 254 22.08 29.47 -12.15
N GLN A 255 22.48 28.28 -12.60
CA GLN A 255 23.73 27.64 -12.22
C GLN A 255 24.89 27.93 -13.20
N LYS A 256 24.62 28.54 -14.36
CA LYS A 256 25.63 28.83 -15.37
C LYS A 256 26.32 30.15 -15.04
N SER A 257 27.63 30.10 -14.80
CA SER A 257 28.48 31.25 -14.46
C SER A 257 28.70 32.22 -15.63
N SER A 258 28.39 31.80 -16.86
CA SER A 258 28.33 32.71 -18.00
C SER A 258 27.08 33.57 -17.87
N CYS A 259 27.28 34.82 -17.41
CA CYS A 259 26.46 35.93 -17.87
C CYS A 259 26.26 35.76 -19.38
N VAL A 260 25.06 36.00 -19.90
CA VAL A 260 24.72 35.94 -21.33
C VAL A 260 24.12 34.60 -21.79
N ASP A 261 22.84 34.37 -21.47
CA ASP A 261 21.75 34.26 -22.46
C ASP A 261 20.50 33.66 -21.82
N PHE A 262 19.32 34.04 -22.32
CA PHE A 262 18.04 33.37 -22.05
C PHE A 262 18.05 31.98 -22.68
N SER A 263 18.89 31.11 -22.12
CA SER A 263 19.01 29.71 -22.49
C SER A 263 17.68 29.01 -22.22
N GLU A 264 17.37 27.98 -23.02
CA GLU A 264 16.37 27.01 -22.60
C GLU A 264 16.90 26.32 -21.34
N PHE A 265 16.15 26.48 -20.26
CA PHE A 265 16.41 25.78 -19.01
C PHE A 265 15.53 24.54 -19.02
N ILE A 266 16.12 23.39 -18.69
CA ILE A 266 15.37 22.22 -18.22
C ILE A 266 15.35 22.24 -16.70
N LEU A 267 14.34 21.62 -16.08
CA LEU A 267 14.16 21.67 -14.62
C LEU A 267 15.38 21.13 -13.85
N GLU A 268 16.05 20.12 -14.40
CA GLU A 268 17.30 19.53 -13.89
C GLU A 268 18.47 20.52 -13.83
N ASP A 269 18.51 21.51 -14.73
CA ASP A 269 19.52 22.57 -14.71
C ASP A 269 19.24 23.62 -13.62
N VAL A 270 17.97 23.74 -13.22
CA VAL A 270 17.47 24.78 -12.31
C VAL A 270 17.51 24.33 -10.86
N ILE A 271 17.21 23.05 -10.59
CA ILE A 271 17.13 22.50 -9.23
C ILE A 271 18.29 21.54 -9.03
N LYS A 272 19.15 21.83 -8.04
CA LYS A 272 20.18 20.91 -7.56
C LYS A 272 19.89 20.50 -6.13
N PHE A 273 20.04 19.21 -5.83
CA PHE A 273 19.95 18.69 -4.47
C PHE A 273 21.31 18.19 -4.01
N GLN A 274 21.72 18.58 -2.81
CA GLN A 274 23.02 18.26 -2.25
C GLN A 274 22.86 17.78 -0.81
N ILE A 275 23.55 16.71 -0.44
CA ILE A 275 23.60 16.24 0.96
C ILE A 275 25.02 16.44 1.48
N LYS A 276 25.14 17.10 2.64
CA LYS A 276 26.40 17.18 3.38
C LYS A 276 26.59 15.92 4.21
N ASN A 277 27.63 15.15 3.90
CA ASN A 277 28.00 14.00 4.71
C ASN A 277 28.74 14.42 5.98
N LYS A 278 28.81 13.50 6.96
CA LYS A 278 29.54 13.68 8.22
C LYS A 278 31.02 14.02 8.00
N ASP A 279 31.61 13.55 6.91
CA ASP A 279 33.00 13.79 6.53
C ASP A 279 33.20 15.16 5.83
N SER A 280 32.20 16.05 5.90
CA SER A 280 32.16 17.36 5.22
C SER A 280 32.22 17.30 3.68
N THR A 281 32.10 16.10 3.09
CA THR A 281 31.94 15.94 1.64
C THR A 281 30.51 16.26 1.23
N VAL A 282 30.37 16.99 0.13
CA VAL A 282 29.06 17.30 -0.47
C VAL A 282 28.82 16.28 -1.57
N LYS A 283 27.70 15.55 -1.48
CA LYS A 283 27.25 14.65 -2.53
C LYS A 283 26.07 15.28 -3.27
N ASP A 284 26.22 15.44 -4.58
CA ASP A 284 25.18 15.92 -5.48
C ASP A 284 24.24 14.76 -5.86
N TYR A 285 22.95 15.06 -5.94
CA TYR A 285 21.91 14.18 -6.40
C TYR A 285 21.19 14.83 -7.57
N THR A 286 20.87 14.03 -8.57
CA THR A 286 20.06 14.44 -9.71
C THR A 286 18.61 14.63 -9.29
N LEU A 287 17.87 15.43 -10.06
CA LEU A 287 16.43 15.59 -9.83
C LEU A 287 15.67 14.27 -10.04
N GLU A 288 16.14 13.41 -10.94
CA GLU A 288 15.60 12.07 -11.15
C GLU A 288 15.73 11.19 -9.89
N GLU A 289 16.89 11.18 -9.24
CA GLU A 289 17.10 10.43 -7.98
C GLU A 289 16.21 10.96 -6.83
N VAL A 290 16.00 12.29 -6.78
CA VAL A 290 15.09 12.91 -5.80
C VAL A 290 13.64 12.52 -6.07
N ASN A 291 13.21 12.54 -7.33
CA ASN A 291 11.86 12.15 -7.73
C ASN A 291 11.60 10.65 -7.56
N ASP A 292 12.61 9.80 -7.79
CA ASP A 292 12.56 8.37 -7.49
C ASP A 292 12.35 8.13 -5.98
N LEU A 293 13.12 8.81 -5.14
CA LEU A 293 12.93 8.74 -3.69
C LEU A 293 11.54 9.21 -3.26
N GLN A 294 11.05 10.33 -3.81
CA GLN A 294 9.70 10.82 -3.56
C GLN A 294 8.65 9.77 -3.97
N SER A 295 8.78 9.18 -5.16
CA SER A 295 7.87 8.16 -5.68
C SER A 295 7.86 6.91 -4.80
N ARG A 296 9.04 6.40 -4.43
CA ARG A 296 9.19 5.27 -3.50
C ARG A 296 8.50 5.55 -2.17
N LEU A 297 8.70 6.75 -1.60
CA LEU A 297 8.07 7.14 -0.33
C LEU A 297 6.55 7.23 -0.45
N MET A 298 6.01 7.79 -1.54
CA MET A 298 4.57 7.89 -1.77
C MET A 298 3.88 6.51 -1.81
N LEU A 299 4.55 5.49 -2.35
CA LEU A 299 4.06 4.11 -2.42
C LEU A 299 4.06 3.37 -1.07
N LEU A 300 4.83 3.82 -0.08
CA LEU A 300 4.78 3.25 1.26
C LEU A 300 3.45 3.66 1.91
N GLY A 301 2.55 2.71 2.11
CA GLY A 301 1.25 2.96 2.76
C GLY A 301 1.41 3.59 4.14
N GLY A 302 0.40 4.37 4.56
CA GLY A 302 0.35 4.88 5.93
C GLY A 302 0.05 3.73 6.89
N GLU A 303 1.05 3.26 7.61
CA GLU A 303 0.86 2.37 8.76
C GLU A 303 0.15 3.20 9.87
N VAL A 304 -0.90 2.65 10.49
CA VAL A 304 -1.68 3.34 11.54
C VAL A 304 -1.59 2.52 12.82
N GLY A 305 -1.01 3.09 13.88
CA GLY A 305 -1.20 2.52 15.22
C GLY A 305 -0.11 2.78 16.27
N ASP A 306 1.12 3.13 15.87
CA ASP A 306 2.25 3.23 16.82
C ASP A 306 3.04 4.55 16.71
N LYS A 307 3.67 5.00 17.80
CA LYS A 307 4.45 6.27 17.82
C LYS A 307 5.64 6.21 16.87
N SER A 308 6.31 5.06 16.80
CA SER A 308 7.41 4.79 15.88
C SER A 308 7.01 4.93 14.41
N VAL A 309 5.71 4.73 14.12
CA VAL A 309 5.12 4.84 12.80
C VAL A 309 4.77 6.28 12.45
N GLN A 310 4.31 7.07 13.43
CA GLN A 310 4.04 8.51 13.24
C GLN A 310 5.31 9.29 12.87
N ASP A 311 6.45 8.97 13.50
CA ASP A 311 7.73 9.62 13.17
C ASP A 311 8.18 9.30 11.75
N LYS A 312 8.04 8.04 11.31
CA LYS A 312 8.32 7.63 9.91
C LYS A 312 7.40 8.33 8.92
N GLN A 313 6.12 8.48 9.27
CA GLN A 313 5.14 9.16 8.43
C GLN A 313 5.47 10.65 8.31
N LYS A 314 5.86 11.31 9.41
CA LYS A 314 6.30 12.70 9.40
C LYS A 314 7.52 12.93 8.49
N GLU A 315 8.50 12.03 8.53
CA GLU A 315 9.69 12.08 7.67
C GLU A 315 9.33 11.97 6.18
N LYS A 316 8.41 11.07 5.85
CA LYS A 316 7.87 10.92 4.50
C LYS A 316 7.17 12.19 4.04
N ASP A 317 6.20 12.67 4.82
CA ASP A 317 5.34 13.79 4.43
C ASP A 317 6.15 15.07 4.24
N TYR A 318 7.09 15.34 5.14
CA TYR A 318 8.00 16.48 5.03
C TYR A 318 8.82 16.44 3.73
N PHE A 319 9.44 15.29 3.40
CA PHE A 319 10.27 15.20 2.20
C PHE A 319 9.44 15.38 0.92
N VAL A 320 8.27 14.74 0.86
CA VAL A 320 7.35 14.86 -0.28
C VAL A 320 6.90 16.30 -0.47
N GLU A 321 6.53 16.99 0.61
CA GLU A 321 6.08 18.38 0.59
C GLU A 321 7.20 19.33 0.15
N VAL A 322 8.43 19.18 0.68
CA VAL A 322 9.57 20.00 0.25
C VAL A 322 9.84 19.84 -1.24
N VAL A 323 9.89 18.60 -1.75
CA VAL A 323 10.15 18.34 -3.17
C VAL A 323 9.07 18.96 -4.05
N GLU A 324 7.80 18.88 -3.65
CA GLU A 324 6.69 19.50 -4.38
C GLU A 324 6.83 21.03 -4.45
N VAL A 325 7.12 21.67 -3.31
CA VAL A 325 7.26 23.14 -3.25
C VAL A 325 8.48 23.62 -4.02
N VAL A 326 9.63 22.94 -3.91
CA VAL A 326 10.86 23.25 -4.67
C VAL A 326 10.62 23.09 -6.17
N THR A 327 9.93 22.03 -6.58
CA THR A 327 9.59 21.76 -7.99
C THR A 327 8.70 22.87 -8.55
N ARG A 328 7.65 23.25 -7.82
CA ARG A 328 6.75 24.35 -8.18
C ARG A 328 7.50 25.68 -8.28
N LEU A 329 8.37 25.98 -7.32
CA LEU A 329 9.22 27.17 -7.33
C LEU A 329 10.17 27.18 -8.55
N GLY A 330 10.74 26.02 -8.91
CA GLY A 330 11.56 25.86 -10.11
C GLY A 330 10.81 26.17 -11.40
N TYR A 331 9.58 25.66 -11.56
CA TYR A 331 8.73 25.98 -12.70
C TYR A 331 8.33 27.46 -12.77
N ALA A 332 8.02 28.08 -11.63
CA ALA A 332 7.71 29.51 -11.57
C ALA A 332 8.90 30.36 -12.00
N TYR A 333 10.12 30.01 -11.55
CA TYR A 333 11.36 30.63 -11.99
C TYR A 333 11.59 30.45 -13.50
N MET A 334 11.46 29.23 -14.05
CA MET A 334 11.60 28.97 -15.48
C MET A 334 10.62 29.80 -16.30
N SER A 335 9.36 29.87 -15.86
CA SER A 335 8.32 30.67 -16.51
C SER A 335 8.65 32.17 -16.54
N LEU A 336 9.27 32.70 -15.48
CA LEU A 336 9.77 34.08 -15.45
C LEU A 336 10.92 34.31 -16.41
N CYS A 337 11.87 33.38 -16.49
CA CYS A 337 12.97 33.43 -17.45
C CYS A 337 12.46 33.39 -18.89
N GLU A 338 11.55 32.48 -19.22
CA GLU A 338 10.93 32.37 -20.55
C GLU A 338 10.13 33.62 -20.92
N ALA A 339 9.42 34.23 -19.95
CA ALA A 339 8.71 35.48 -20.16
C ALA A 339 9.64 36.71 -20.20
N GLY A 340 10.94 36.53 -19.95
CA GLY A 340 11.95 37.55 -20.13
C GLY A 340 12.03 38.58 -19.01
N ASP A 341 11.68 38.21 -17.78
CA ASP A 341 11.86 39.11 -16.63
C ASP A 341 13.34 39.15 -16.21
N ILE A 342 14.05 40.20 -16.66
CA ILE A 342 15.50 40.36 -16.50
C ILE A 342 15.95 40.26 -15.03
N LYS A 343 15.08 40.65 -14.09
CA LYS A 343 15.39 40.62 -12.65
C LYS A 343 15.68 39.22 -12.13
N PHE A 344 15.21 38.18 -12.82
CA PHE A 344 15.35 36.80 -12.40
C PHE A 344 16.47 36.05 -13.13
N ILE A 345 17.17 36.64 -14.10
CA ILE A 345 18.26 35.97 -14.83
C ILE A 345 19.38 35.46 -13.91
N GLN A 346 19.70 36.22 -12.86
CA GLN A 346 20.74 35.91 -11.88
C GLN A 346 20.16 35.50 -10.52
N TRP A 347 18.85 35.24 -10.47
CA TRP A 347 18.22 34.84 -9.22
C TRP A 347 18.67 33.43 -8.83
N LYS A 348 19.02 33.29 -7.55
CA LYS A 348 19.43 32.04 -6.93
C LYS A 348 18.86 31.97 -5.53
N LYS A 349 18.36 30.80 -5.14
CA LYS A 349 17.83 30.54 -3.80
C LYS A 349 18.37 29.23 -3.28
N THR A 350 18.74 29.23 -2.01
CA THR A 350 19.18 28.02 -1.31
C THR A 350 18.21 27.74 -0.18
N PHE A 351 17.80 26.49 -0.04
CA PHE A 351 16.92 25.98 1.00
C PHE A 351 17.58 24.77 1.65
N ASN A 352 17.87 24.86 2.95
CA ASN A 352 18.35 23.71 3.71
C ASN A 352 17.15 22.97 4.26
N CYS A 353 17.12 21.65 4.04
CA CYS A 353 16.09 20.80 4.63
C CYS A 353 16.39 20.67 6.12
N ASP A 354 15.34 20.88 6.91
CA ASP A 354 15.41 20.69 8.35
C ASP A 354 14.01 20.38 8.91
N ILE A 355 13.79 19.10 9.23
CA ILE A 355 12.54 18.61 9.81
C ILE A 355 12.42 18.90 11.31
N GLU A 356 13.53 19.26 11.96
CA GLU A 356 13.62 19.48 13.41
C GLU A 356 13.58 20.98 13.77
N PHE A 357 13.71 21.88 12.79
CA PHE A 357 13.86 23.31 13.04
C PHE A 357 12.57 24.11 13.22
N GLU A 358 12.57 24.90 14.31
CA GLU A 358 11.68 26.04 14.60
C GLU A 358 12.33 27.41 14.27
N GLN A 359 13.60 27.47 13.81
CA GLN A 359 14.40 28.72 13.71
C GLN A 359 15.04 29.01 12.32
N GLY A 360 14.53 28.40 11.24
CA GLY A 360 15.09 28.45 9.88
C GLY A 360 14.04 28.83 8.85
N ILE A 361 14.42 28.90 7.55
CA ILE A 361 13.46 29.07 6.46
C ILE A 361 12.52 27.87 6.49
N SER A 362 11.28 28.08 6.93
CA SER A 362 10.29 27.01 7.03
C SER A 362 9.83 26.60 5.62
N ILE A 363 9.24 25.40 5.49
CA ILE A 363 8.45 25.04 4.30
C ILE A 363 7.46 26.16 3.96
N SER A 364 6.86 26.79 4.99
CA SER A 364 5.95 27.93 4.81
C SER A 364 6.62 29.14 4.13
N ASP A 365 7.88 29.43 4.44
CA ASP A 365 8.62 30.51 3.79
C ASP A 365 8.94 30.16 2.34
N LEU A 366 9.28 28.89 2.07
CA LEU A 366 9.51 28.40 0.73
C LEU A 366 8.23 28.44 -0.12
N MET A 367 7.09 28.07 0.46
CA MET A 367 5.77 28.21 -0.16
C MET A 367 5.45 29.67 -0.46
N LEU A 368 5.70 30.58 0.48
CA LEU A 368 5.49 32.02 0.28
C LEU A 368 6.37 32.57 -0.85
N GLU A 369 7.62 32.13 -0.94
CA GLU A 369 8.51 32.49 -2.05
C GLU A 369 8.01 31.94 -3.39
N SER A 370 7.51 30.70 -3.41
CA SER A 370 6.89 30.11 -4.61
C SER A 370 5.68 30.93 -5.08
N GLU A 371 4.77 31.27 -4.17
CA GLU A 371 3.63 32.13 -4.49
C GLU A 371 4.03 33.53 -4.97
N LYS A 372 5.09 34.11 -4.40
CA LYS A 372 5.60 35.42 -4.83
C LYS A 372 6.09 35.37 -6.26
N LEU A 373 6.83 34.34 -6.67
CA LEU A 373 7.31 34.18 -8.04
C LEU A 373 6.16 33.94 -9.02
N GLU A 374 5.17 33.13 -8.65
CA GLU A 374 3.97 32.89 -9.46
C GLU A 374 3.15 34.18 -9.66
N LYS A 375 2.90 34.94 -8.58
CA LYS A 375 2.23 36.24 -8.66
C LYS A 375 3.03 37.22 -9.52
N ARG A 376 4.37 37.22 -9.39
CA ARG A 376 5.26 38.05 -10.22
C ARG A 376 5.16 37.67 -11.69
N PHE A 377 5.11 36.39 -12.01
CA PHE A 377 4.96 35.87 -13.37
C PHE A 377 3.65 36.33 -13.99
N MET A 378 2.53 36.18 -13.28
CA MET A 378 1.22 36.62 -13.77
C MET A 378 1.20 38.14 -14.03
N ASN A 379 1.71 38.93 -13.09
CA ASN A 379 1.82 40.38 -13.23
C ASN A 379 2.74 40.78 -14.39
N TRP A 380 3.84 40.05 -14.60
CA TRP A 380 4.76 40.32 -15.71
C TRP A 380 4.14 39.99 -17.06
N LYS A 381 3.44 38.86 -17.16
CA LYS A 381 2.69 38.46 -18.35
C LYS A 381 1.64 39.49 -18.74
N GLU A 382 0.89 40.03 -17.78
CA GLU A 382 -0.10 41.09 -18.04
C GLU A 382 0.58 42.37 -18.53
N LYS A 383 1.68 42.80 -17.89
CA LYS A 383 2.47 43.97 -18.31
C LYS A 383 3.02 43.80 -19.72
N LEU A 384 3.60 42.64 -20.03
CA LEU A 384 4.13 42.32 -21.35
C LEU A 384 3.03 42.33 -22.42
N THR A 385 1.86 41.76 -22.11
CA THR A 385 0.70 41.75 -23.00
C THR A 385 0.20 43.16 -23.28
N ARG A 386 0.07 44.00 -22.24
CA ARG A 386 -0.32 45.40 -22.38
C ARG A 386 0.70 46.19 -23.21
N PHE A 387 1.99 45.97 -22.98
CA PHE A 387 3.07 46.63 -23.72
C PHE A 387 3.07 46.24 -25.21
N ARG A 388 2.88 44.95 -25.51
CA ARG A 388 2.72 44.42 -26.87
C ARG A 388 1.46 44.92 -27.58
N ARG A 389 0.38 45.19 -26.86
CA ARG A 389 -0.83 45.81 -27.39
C ARG A 389 -0.61 47.28 -27.76
N LEU A 390 0.12 48.02 -26.93
CA LEU A 390 0.45 49.43 -27.17
C LEU A 390 1.52 49.60 -28.26
N ASN A 391 2.37 48.59 -28.47
CA ASN A 391 3.45 48.61 -29.45
C ASN A 391 3.37 47.38 -30.36
N PRO A 392 2.48 47.37 -31.37
CA PRO A 392 2.24 46.21 -32.22
C PRO A 392 3.49 45.67 -32.91
N ILE A 393 4.48 46.53 -33.17
CA ILE A 393 5.74 46.19 -33.82
C ILE A 393 6.56 45.14 -33.02
N ILE A 394 6.35 45.09 -31.70
CA ILE A 394 7.06 44.16 -30.81
C ILE A 394 6.51 42.73 -30.97
N ASN A 395 5.29 42.57 -31.51
CA ASN A 395 4.69 41.25 -31.75
C ASN A 395 5.39 40.46 -32.85
N TYR A 396 6.18 41.12 -33.71
CA TYR A 396 7.03 40.44 -34.70
C TYR A 396 8.24 39.74 -34.08
N PHE A 397 8.55 40.04 -32.82
CA PHE A 397 9.69 39.47 -32.12
C PHE A 397 9.26 38.51 -31.01
N SER A 398 9.98 37.40 -30.90
CA SER A 398 9.94 36.56 -29.71
C SER A 398 10.49 37.31 -28.50
N VAL A 399 10.17 36.83 -27.29
CA VAL A 399 10.70 37.40 -26.04
C VAL A 399 12.23 37.36 -26.01
N LYS A 400 12.83 36.25 -26.46
CA LYS A 400 14.29 36.12 -26.60
C LYS A 400 14.89 37.17 -27.55
N GLN A 401 14.26 37.38 -28.71
CA GLN A 401 14.70 38.40 -29.67
C GLN A 401 14.57 39.82 -29.10
N CYS A 402 13.49 40.12 -28.37
CA CYS A 402 13.31 41.41 -27.70
C CYS A 402 14.43 41.68 -26.68
N LEU A 403 14.79 40.67 -25.89
CA LEU A 403 15.83 40.78 -24.87
C LEU A 403 17.23 40.89 -25.47
N PHE A 404 17.48 40.16 -26.56
CA PHE A 404 18.69 40.31 -27.33
C PHE A 404 18.83 41.74 -27.88
N LEU A 405 17.79 42.26 -28.54
CA LEU A 405 17.77 43.64 -29.05
C LEU A 405 17.95 44.66 -27.92
N GLN A 406 17.26 44.49 -26.79
CA GLN A 406 17.39 45.36 -25.63
C GLN A 406 18.82 45.38 -25.09
N LYS A 407 19.47 44.21 -24.99
CA LYS A 407 20.86 44.11 -24.54
C LYS A 407 21.80 44.85 -25.49
N GLN A 408 21.70 44.60 -26.81
CA GLN A 408 22.57 45.25 -27.79
C GLN A 408 22.36 46.77 -27.83
N LEU A 409 21.11 47.23 -27.78
CA LEU A 409 20.78 48.66 -27.71
C LEU A 409 21.34 49.32 -26.44
N PHE A 410 21.25 48.63 -25.29
CA PHE A 410 21.83 49.13 -24.05
C PHE A 410 23.36 49.26 -24.13
N MET A 411 24.05 48.26 -24.72
CA MET A 411 25.50 48.32 -24.91
C MET A 411 25.92 49.48 -25.82
N LEU A 412 25.13 49.78 -26.86
CA LEU A 412 25.37 50.93 -27.74
C LEU A 412 25.17 52.28 -27.05
N THR A 413 24.23 52.36 -26.11
CA THR A 413 24.04 53.59 -25.32
C THR A 413 25.15 53.83 -24.31
N ASP A 414 25.87 52.79 -23.90
CA ASP A 414 26.95 52.85 -22.90
C ASP A 414 28.34 53.04 -23.54
N ASP A 415 28.58 52.44 -24.71
CA ASP A 415 29.81 52.60 -25.50
C ASP A 415 29.50 52.74 -27.00
N CYS A 416 29.71 53.95 -27.55
CA CYS A 416 29.50 54.23 -28.97
C CYS A 416 30.44 53.41 -29.88
N ASN A 417 31.58 52.92 -29.38
CA ASN A 417 32.49 52.05 -30.13
C ASN A 417 32.00 50.59 -30.19
N HIS A 418 30.91 50.25 -29.51
CA HIS A 418 30.29 48.92 -29.61
C HIS A 418 29.67 48.65 -30.99
N PHE A 419 29.52 49.67 -31.82
CA PHE A 419 28.99 49.57 -33.19
C PHE A 419 29.75 48.53 -34.04
N ASP A 420 31.08 48.50 -33.95
CA ASP A 420 31.94 47.57 -34.70
C ASP A 420 31.87 46.12 -34.20
N ARG A 421 31.21 45.88 -33.06
CA ARG A 421 31.10 44.56 -32.40
C ARG A 421 29.67 44.02 -32.41
N LEU A 422 28.74 44.70 -33.07
CA LEU A 422 27.36 44.26 -33.16
C LEU A 422 27.23 42.95 -33.95
N PRO A 423 26.54 41.93 -33.41
CA PRO A 423 26.35 40.67 -34.12
C PRO A 423 25.52 40.85 -35.41
N PRO A 424 25.80 40.11 -36.50
CA PRO A 424 25.00 40.16 -37.74
C PRO A 424 23.50 39.89 -37.52
N GLN A 425 23.17 39.11 -36.50
CA GLN A 425 21.79 38.84 -36.06
C GLN A 425 21.04 40.11 -35.65
N PHE A 426 21.72 41.11 -35.08
CA PHE A 426 21.13 42.39 -34.70
C PHE A 426 20.62 43.17 -35.92
N TYR A 427 21.47 43.31 -36.94
CA TYR A 427 21.11 43.97 -38.19
C TYR A 427 19.98 43.24 -38.94
N THR A 428 19.99 41.91 -38.92
CA THR A 428 18.93 41.09 -39.53
C THR A 428 17.56 41.36 -38.87
N LEU A 429 17.52 41.45 -37.54
CA LEU A 429 16.29 41.76 -36.80
C LEU A 429 15.83 43.21 -37.01
N LEU A 430 16.75 44.17 -37.14
CA LEU A 430 16.43 45.57 -37.43
C LEU A 430 15.94 45.78 -38.87
N ASN A 431 16.50 45.08 -39.86
CA ASN A 431 16.02 45.14 -41.26
C ASN A 431 14.56 44.71 -41.41
N PHE A 432 14.04 43.90 -40.48
CA PHE A 432 12.63 43.53 -40.44
C PHE A 432 11.73 44.69 -39.98
N LEU A 433 12.23 45.58 -39.12
CA LEU A 433 11.50 46.76 -38.66
C LEU A 433 11.41 47.84 -39.73
N ALA A 434 12.37 47.85 -40.64
CA ALA A 434 12.41 48.84 -41.68
C ALA A 434 13.14 48.32 -42.91
N HIS A 435 12.37 48.03 -43.96
CA HIS A 435 12.91 48.11 -45.32
C HIS A 435 13.44 49.52 -45.66
N ASP A 436 13.09 50.54 -44.84
CA ASP A 436 13.51 51.94 -44.94
C ASP A 436 14.58 52.39 -43.91
N VAL A 437 15.17 51.49 -43.11
CA VAL A 437 16.42 51.83 -42.36
C VAL A 437 17.65 51.61 -43.25
N ASN A 438 17.46 51.79 -44.56
CA ASN A 438 18.55 52.25 -45.38
C ASN A 438 18.70 53.76 -45.15
N ILE A 439 19.85 54.13 -44.58
CA ILE A 439 20.55 55.41 -44.77
C ILE A 439 20.46 56.49 -43.66
N PHE A 440 19.47 56.54 -42.75
CA PHE A 440 19.45 57.71 -41.81
C PHE A 440 20.36 57.64 -40.57
N VAL A 441 20.74 56.45 -40.08
CA VAL A 441 21.68 56.34 -38.94
C VAL A 441 23.13 56.57 -39.38
N MET A 442 23.45 56.31 -40.65
CA MET A 442 24.78 56.55 -41.22
C MET A 442 25.08 58.03 -41.52
N THR A 443 24.07 58.93 -41.54
CA THR A 443 24.29 60.34 -41.90
C THR A 443 24.36 61.30 -40.72
N TYR A 444 24.06 60.86 -39.49
CA TYR A 444 24.10 61.72 -38.29
C TYR A 444 25.23 61.38 -37.30
N LEU A 445 26.09 60.41 -37.62
CA LEU A 445 27.22 59.97 -36.79
C LEU A 445 28.54 59.88 -37.59
N THR A 446 28.71 60.79 -38.56
CA THR A 446 30.00 61.29 -39.03
C THR A 446 30.01 62.78 -38.84
#